data_AF-A0A6S7ITH5-F1
#
_entry.id   AF-A0A6S7ITH5-F1
#
_cell.length_a   1.000
_cell.length_b   1.000
_cell.length_c   1.000
_cell.angle_alpha   90.00
_cell.angle_beta   90.00
_cell.angle_gamma   90.00
#
_symmetry.space_group_name_H-M   'P 1'
#
loop_
_entity.id
_entity.type
_entity.pdbx_description
1 polymer ?
#
loop_
_entity_poly.entity_id
_entity_poly.type
_entity_poly.pdbx_seq_one_letter_code
_entity_poly.pdbx_strand_id
1 'polypeptide(L)'
;MFKTRTVKCGIPQGSNLGPLFLLYINDLPNCLTSSSASMFADDTNVSTNGKTNDELQERINVDLENIHQWLLANKLTPNKDKTEYMIIGSRQRISNLVLTDPKIELGESVIKRVHKSKTLGVIIDEHLLWNHQIQNIVTKASKGIGMMRRIKQFVPKSTL
;
A
#
# COMPACT_ATOMS: atom_id res chain seq x y z
N MET A 1 -25.71 -9.57 27.57
CA MET A 1 -25.64 -10.97 27.09
C MET A 1 -24.70 -11.01 25.90
N PHE A 2 -23.49 -11.56 26.04
CA PHE A 2 -22.51 -11.61 24.94
C PHE A 2 -22.97 -12.65 23.90
N LYS A 3 -23.17 -12.21 22.65
CA LYS A 3 -23.60 -13.06 21.55
C LYS A 3 -22.35 -13.73 20.96
N THR A 4 -22.17 -15.02 21.20
CA THR A 4 -21.07 -15.79 20.59
C THR A 4 -21.34 -16.02 19.10
N ARG A 5 -20.32 -15.79 18.26
CA ARG A 5 -20.35 -16.10 16.82
C ARG A 5 -19.31 -17.18 16.54
N THR A 6 -19.71 -18.28 15.94
CA THR A 6 -18.79 -19.34 15.50
C THR A 6 -18.08 -18.88 14.23
N VAL A 7 -16.75 -18.77 14.27
CA VAL A 7 -15.92 -18.45 13.11
C VAL A 7 -15.41 -19.76 12.52
N LYS A 8 -15.80 -20.04 11.26
CA LYS A 8 -15.39 -21.27 10.55
C LYS A 8 -14.03 -21.12 9.86
N CYS A 9 -13.63 -19.90 9.51
CA CYS A 9 -12.38 -19.59 8.83
C CYS A 9 -11.96 -18.15 9.16
N GLY A 10 -10.66 -17.92 9.30
CA GLY A 10 -10.07 -16.63 9.62
C GLY A 10 -10.02 -16.32 11.12
N ILE A 11 -9.57 -15.11 11.43
CA ILE A 11 -9.37 -14.63 12.80
C ILE A 11 -10.47 -13.61 13.13
N PRO A 12 -11.18 -13.74 14.26
CA PRO A 12 -12.17 -12.75 14.67
C PRO A 12 -11.55 -11.37 14.81
N GLN A 13 -12.14 -10.35 14.16
CA GLN A 13 -11.69 -8.97 14.28
C GLN A 13 -11.85 -8.48 15.73
N GLY A 14 -10.82 -7.81 16.26
CA GLY A 14 -10.77 -7.39 17.66
C GLY A 14 -10.31 -8.47 18.64
N SER A 15 -9.94 -9.67 18.15
CA SER A 15 -9.24 -10.65 18.98
C SER A 15 -7.75 -10.34 19.08
N ASN A 16 -7.13 -10.75 20.18
CA ASN A 16 -5.66 -10.65 20.38
C ASN A 16 -4.86 -11.61 19.48
N LEU A 17 -5.54 -12.39 18.63
CA LEU A 17 -4.95 -13.37 17.74
C LEU A 17 -4.62 -12.82 16.35
N GLY A 18 -4.84 -11.52 16.11
CA GLY A 18 -4.45 -10.84 14.87
C GLY A 18 -3.02 -11.18 14.36
N PRO A 19 -2.00 -11.29 15.23
CA PRO A 19 -0.64 -11.67 14.82
C PRO A 19 -0.51 -13.05 14.14
N LEU A 20 -1.48 -13.97 14.32
CA LEU A 20 -1.46 -15.26 13.61
C LEU A 20 -1.57 -15.08 12.09
N PHE A 21 -2.24 -14.03 11.63
CA PHE A 21 -2.28 -13.70 10.21
C PHE A 21 -0.89 -13.31 9.69
N LEU A 22 -0.11 -12.55 10.49
CA LEU A 22 1.25 -12.18 10.12
C LEU A 22 2.14 -13.41 9.97
N LEU A 23 2.04 -14.37 10.89
CA LEU A 23 2.77 -15.64 10.78
C LEU A 23 2.36 -16.44 9.53
N TYR A 24 1.07 -16.41 9.19
CA TYR A 24 0.53 -17.10 8.02
C TYR A 24 1.09 -16.58 6.69
N ILE A 25 1.34 -15.27 6.58
CA ILE A 25 1.83 -14.64 5.35
C ILE A 25 3.34 -14.43 5.31
N ASN A 26 4.06 -14.72 6.40
CA ASN A 26 5.45 -14.31 6.59
C ASN A 26 6.43 -14.93 5.58
N ASP A 27 6.05 -16.03 4.92
CA ASP A 27 6.84 -16.70 3.89
C ASP A 27 6.55 -16.21 2.46
N LEU A 28 5.57 -15.32 2.26
CA LEU A 28 5.29 -14.70 0.96
C LEU A 28 6.56 -14.17 0.26
N PRO A 29 7.48 -13.46 0.93
CA PRO A 29 8.68 -12.95 0.26
C PRO A 29 9.57 -14.04 -0.36
N ASN A 30 9.46 -15.29 0.11
CA ASN A 30 10.26 -16.40 -0.39
C ASN A 30 9.86 -16.86 -1.81
N CYS A 31 8.69 -16.44 -2.31
CA CYS A 31 8.30 -16.73 -3.70
C CYS A 31 8.88 -15.72 -4.71
N LEU A 32 9.52 -14.64 -4.24
CA LEU A 32 10.10 -13.62 -5.09
C LEU A 32 11.51 -13.99 -5.54
N THR A 33 11.84 -13.64 -6.79
CA THR A 33 13.13 -13.95 -7.41
C THR A 33 13.98 -12.70 -7.64
N SER A 34 13.36 -11.58 -8.03
CA SER A 34 14.04 -10.36 -8.47
C SER A 34 13.58 -9.10 -7.72
N SER A 35 12.54 -9.23 -6.91
CA SER A 35 11.87 -8.15 -6.21
C SER A 35 11.95 -8.31 -4.70
N SER A 36 11.66 -7.23 -3.98
CA SER A 36 11.57 -7.22 -2.53
C SER A 36 10.13 -6.97 -2.08
N ALA A 37 9.66 -7.70 -1.07
CA ALA A 37 8.39 -7.44 -0.41
C ALA A 37 8.59 -6.68 0.90
N SER A 38 7.75 -5.67 1.12
CA SER A 38 7.59 -4.97 2.40
C SER A 38 6.15 -5.14 2.87
N MET A 39 5.97 -5.78 4.02
CA MET A 39 4.66 -6.22 4.50
C MET A 39 4.32 -5.56 5.84
N PHE A 40 3.08 -5.11 5.98
CA PHE A 40 2.55 -4.56 7.22
C PHE A 40 1.07 -4.94 7.36
N ALA A 41 0.75 -5.81 8.33
CA ALA A 41 -0.58 -6.40 8.45
C ALA A 41 -1.02 -7.05 7.12
N ASP A 42 -2.12 -6.61 6.53
CA ASP A 42 -2.63 -7.03 5.22
C ASP A 42 -2.07 -6.23 4.04
N ASP A 43 -1.39 -5.11 4.28
CA ASP A 43 -0.76 -4.31 3.23
C ASP A 43 0.59 -4.92 2.81
N THR A 44 0.73 -5.25 1.52
CA THR A 44 1.97 -5.76 0.93
C THR A 44 2.41 -4.87 -0.21
N ASN A 45 3.66 -4.39 -0.17
CA ASN A 45 4.28 -3.63 -1.25
C ASN A 45 5.41 -4.46 -1.87
N VAL A 46 5.39 -4.63 -3.18
CA VAL A 46 6.43 -5.32 -3.93
C VAL A 46 7.18 -4.30 -4.76
N SER A 47 8.50 -4.25 -4.62
CA SER A 47 9.35 -3.31 -5.36
C SER A 47 10.42 -4.05 -6.14
N THR A 48 10.63 -3.62 -7.38
CA THR A 48 11.70 -4.10 -8.24
C THR A 48 12.48 -2.91 -8.81
N ASN A 49 13.67 -3.19 -9.34
CA ASN A 49 14.51 -2.19 -9.98
C ASN A 49 14.95 -2.67 -11.37
N GLY A 50 15.28 -1.71 -12.24
CA GLY A 50 15.67 -1.97 -13.61
C GLY A 50 16.17 -0.70 -14.30
N LYS A 51 16.93 -0.89 -15.38
CA LYS A 51 17.45 0.17 -16.24
C LYS A 51 16.43 0.54 -17.31
N THR A 52 15.72 -0.46 -17.85
CA THR A 52 14.71 -0.30 -18.91
C THR A 52 13.31 -0.69 -18.44
N ASN A 53 12.29 -0.27 -19.18
CA ASN A 53 10.91 -0.66 -18.92
C ASN A 53 10.69 -2.15 -19.14
N ASP A 54 11.27 -2.72 -20.19
CA ASP A 54 11.12 -4.14 -20.50
C ASP A 54 11.70 -5.01 -19.37
N GLU A 55 12.86 -4.63 -18.83
CA GLU A 55 13.48 -5.30 -17.68
C GLU A 55 12.59 -5.20 -16.43
N LEU A 56 12.02 -4.03 -16.16
CA LEU A 56 11.09 -3.83 -15.04
C LEU A 56 9.83 -4.67 -15.21
N GLN A 57 9.23 -4.65 -16.40
CA GLN A 57 8.00 -5.36 -16.73
C GLN A 57 8.20 -6.87 -16.64
N GLU A 58 9.29 -7.40 -17.21
CA GLU A 58 9.61 -8.81 -17.17
C GLU A 58 9.80 -9.28 -15.71
N ARG A 59 10.67 -8.60 -14.96
CA ARG A 59 10.96 -8.97 -13.56
C ARG A 59 9.72 -8.94 -12.68
N ILE A 60 8.95 -7.85 -12.75
CA ILE A 60 7.80 -7.70 -11.87
C ILE A 60 6.68 -8.68 -12.24
N ASN A 61 6.45 -8.97 -13.52
CA ASN A 61 5.40 -9.89 -13.92
C ASN A 61 5.74 -11.34 -13.55
N VAL A 62 7.01 -11.75 -13.66
CA VAL A 62 7.46 -13.07 -13.17
C VAL A 62 7.18 -13.20 -11.67
N ASP A 63 7.55 -12.19 -10.89
CA ASP A 63 7.35 -12.21 -9.43
C ASP A 63 5.86 -12.07 -9.03
N LEU A 64 5.05 -11.31 -9.78
CA LEU A 64 3.62 -11.23 -9.55
C LEU A 64 2.89 -12.53 -9.89
N GLU A 65 3.36 -13.28 -10.88
CA GLU A 65 2.84 -14.63 -11.15
C GLU A 65 3.19 -15.59 -10.02
N ASN A 66 4.42 -15.54 -9.49
CA ASN A 66 4.79 -16.33 -8.31
C ASN A 66 3.92 -15.98 -7.09
N ILE A 67 3.68 -14.68 -6.86
CA ILE A 67 2.74 -14.22 -5.83
C ILE A 67 1.33 -14.75 -6.10
N HIS A 68 0.86 -14.71 -7.34
CA HIS A 68 -0.47 -15.21 -7.69
C HIS A 68 -0.63 -16.69 -7.33
N GLN A 69 0.34 -17.53 -7.70
CA GLN A 69 0.35 -18.95 -7.34
C GLN A 69 0.42 -19.16 -5.83
N TRP A 70 1.26 -18.39 -5.13
CA TRP A 70 1.36 -18.45 -3.66
C TRP A 70 0.03 -18.06 -2.99
N LEU A 71 -0.66 -17.02 -3.48
CA LEU A 71 -1.97 -16.59 -2.98
C LEU A 71 -3.03 -17.68 -3.19
N LEU A 72 -3.05 -18.33 -4.36
CA LEU A 72 -3.97 -19.44 -4.66
C LEU A 72 -3.73 -20.63 -3.73
N ALA A 73 -2.47 -21.04 -3.55
CA ALA A 73 -2.09 -22.13 -2.65
C ALA A 73 -2.50 -21.85 -1.19
N ASN A 74 -2.39 -20.58 -0.77
CA ASN A 74 -2.78 -20.10 0.55
C ASN A 74 -4.24 -19.63 0.64
N LYS A 75 -5.07 -19.86 -0.38
CA LYS A 75 -6.50 -19.48 -0.39
C LYS A 75 -6.74 -18.00 -0.03
N LEU A 76 -5.81 -17.13 -0.42
CA LEU A 76 -5.88 -15.69 -0.25
C LEU A 76 -6.34 -15.04 -1.55
N THR A 77 -7.09 -13.95 -1.45
CA THR A 77 -7.58 -13.21 -2.62
C THR A 77 -7.10 -11.76 -2.51
N PRO A 78 -6.33 -11.26 -3.49
CA PRO A 78 -5.91 -9.87 -3.49
C PRO A 78 -7.09 -8.95 -3.76
N ASN A 79 -7.08 -7.76 -3.18
CA ASN A 79 -8.09 -6.75 -3.47
C ASN A 79 -7.76 -6.04 -4.78
N LYS A 80 -8.28 -6.57 -5.89
CA LYS A 80 -8.02 -6.08 -7.26
C LYS A 80 -8.26 -4.57 -7.42
N ASP A 81 -9.28 -4.02 -6.77
CA ASP A 81 -9.62 -2.59 -6.87
C ASP A 81 -8.63 -1.68 -6.14
N LYS A 82 -7.92 -2.23 -5.15
CA LYS A 82 -6.89 -1.52 -4.37
C LYS A 82 -5.47 -1.82 -4.85
N THR A 83 -5.26 -2.85 -5.65
CA THR A 83 -3.95 -3.18 -6.20
C THR A 83 -3.62 -2.17 -7.30
N GLU A 84 -2.58 -1.38 -7.05
CA GLU A 84 -2.08 -0.35 -7.94
C GLU A 84 -0.56 -0.43 -8.04
N TYR A 85 0.01 0.05 -9.14
CA TYR A 85 1.45 0.15 -9.30
C TYR A 85 1.87 1.59 -9.59
N MET A 86 3.08 1.94 -9.19
CA MET A 86 3.68 3.25 -9.43
C MET A 86 5.13 3.05 -9.86
N ILE A 87 5.53 3.77 -10.91
CA ILE A 87 6.93 3.77 -11.35
C ILE A 87 7.61 4.97 -10.71
N ILE A 88 8.71 4.73 -10.01
CA ILE A 88 9.47 5.79 -9.33
C ILE A 88 10.80 6.00 -10.05
N GLY A 89 11.11 7.26 -10.36
CA GLY A 89 12.33 7.60 -11.09
C GLY A 89 12.54 9.10 -11.26
N SER A 90 13.67 9.47 -11.91
CA SER A 90 13.91 10.87 -12.26
C SER A 90 12.88 11.36 -13.30
N ARG A 91 12.62 12.66 -13.32
CA ARG A 91 11.68 13.27 -14.30
C ARG A 91 12.02 12.92 -15.74
N GLN A 92 13.30 12.91 -16.09
CA GLN A 92 13.80 12.52 -17.41
C GLN A 92 13.52 11.05 -17.74
N ARG A 93 13.71 10.15 -16.77
CA ARG A 93 13.41 8.74 -16.97
C ARG A 93 11.92 8.55 -17.16
N ILE A 94 11.10 9.08 -16.23
CA ILE A 94 9.64 8.97 -16.28
C ILE A 94 9.05 9.58 -17.55
N SER A 95 9.54 10.75 -18.01
CA SER A 95 9.05 11.39 -19.23
C SER A 95 9.29 10.54 -20.47
N ASN A 96 10.41 9.82 -20.52
CA ASN A 96 10.72 8.90 -21.60
C ASN A 96 9.85 7.63 -21.55
N LEU A 97 9.21 7.33 -20.41
CA LEU A 97 8.33 6.16 -20.26
C LEU A 97 6.91 6.40 -20.78
N VAL A 98 6.47 7.67 -20.89
CA VAL A 98 5.06 8.03 -21.22
C VAL A 98 4.60 7.49 -22.58
N LEU A 99 5.53 7.03 -23.43
CA LEU A 99 5.22 6.41 -24.72
C LEU A 99 4.86 4.91 -24.64
N THR A 100 5.26 4.21 -23.57
CA THR A 100 5.01 2.76 -23.38
C THR A 100 4.95 2.43 -21.89
N ASP A 101 3.76 2.60 -21.29
CA ASP A 101 3.55 2.15 -19.92
C ASP A 101 3.66 0.61 -19.86
N PRO A 102 4.44 0.07 -18.90
CA PRO A 102 4.59 -1.37 -18.79
C PRO A 102 3.24 -2.00 -18.42
N LYS A 103 2.93 -3.10 -19.10
CA LYS A 103 1.77 -3.92 -18.79
C LYS A 103 2.13 -4.80 -17.59
N ILE A 104 1.56 -4.47 -16.44
CA ILE A 104 1.77 -5.22 -15.19
C ILE A 104 0.48 -5.97 -14.86
N GLU A 105 0.60 -7.27 -14.63
CA GLU A 105 -0.53 -8.19 -14.43
C GLU A 105 -0.35 -9.01 -13.15
N LEU A 106 -1.46 -9.25 -12.45
CA LEU A 106 -1.54 -10.17 -11.31
C LEU A 106 -2.65 -11.19 -11.60
N GLY A 107 -2.24 -12.40 -11.99
CA GLY A 107 -3.13 -13.38 -12.61
C GLY A 107 -3.80 -12.78 -13.85
N GLU A 108 -5.12 -12.88 -13.95
CA GLU A 108 -5.88 -12.36 -15.10
C GLU A 108 -6.16 -10.84 -15.05
N SER A 109 -5.66 -10.13 -14.03
CA SER A 109 -6.03 -8.73 -13.78
C SER A 109 -4.87 -7.77 -14.06
N VAL A 110 -5.09 -6.83 -14.97
CA VAL A 110 -4.15 -5.75 -15.27
C VAL A 110 -4.16 -4.74 -14.13
N ILE A 111 -3.00 -4.49 -13.52
CA ILE A 111 -2.86 -3.53 -12.43
C ILE A 111 -2.86 -2.11 -12.99
N LYS A 112 -3.63 -1.22 -12.37
CA LYS A 112 -3.69 0.19 -12.75
C LYS A 112 -2.42 0.94 -12.34
N ARG A 113 -1.85 1.74 -13.26
CA ARG A 113 -0.81 2.71 -12.95
C ARG A 113 -1.38 3.91 -12.18
N VAL A 114 -0.69 4.34 -11.14
CA VAL A 114 -0.94 5.60 -10.44
C VAL A 114 0.32 6.45 -10.34
N HIS A 115 0.13 7.76 -10.23
CA HIS A 115 1.23 8.75 -10.07
C HIS A 115 1.43 9.17 -8.62
N LYS A 116 0.50 8.80 -7.73
CA LYS A 116 0.59 8.98 -6.30
C LYS A 116 -0.22 7.90 -5.60
N SER A 117 0.26 7.44 -4.46
CA SER A 117 -0.42 6.48 -3.60
C SER A 117 -0.29 6.90 -2.15
N LYS A 118 -1.23 6.45 -1.31
CA LYS A 118 -1.17 6.62 0.14
C LYS A 118 -0.99 5.26 0.80
N THR A 119 0.22 5.02 1.29
CA THR A 119 0.61 3.76 1.95
C THR A 119 0.94 4.05 3.41
N LEU A 120 0.33 3.31 4.35
CA LEU A 120 0.55 3.44 5.80
C LEU A 120 0.44 4.89 6.34
N GLY A 121 -0.44 5.70 5.73
CA GLY A 121 -0.66 7.09 6.14
C GLY A 121 0.25 8.13 5.48
N VAL A 122 1.24 7.69 4.69
CA VAL A 122 2.17 8.55 3.96
C VAL A 122 1.77 8.61 2.49
N ILE A 123 1.68 9.82 1.93
CA ILE A 123 1.47 10.03 0.50
C ILE A 123 2.82 10.05 -0.20
N ILE A 124 3.01 9.18 -1.19
CA ILE A 124 4.19 9.10 -2.04
C ILE A 124 3.75 9.37 -3.48
N ASP A 125 4.51 10.19 -4.21
CA ASP A 125 4.33 10.38 -5.65
C ASP A 125 5.50 9.81 -6.46
N GLU A 126 5.27 9.61 -7.76
CA GLU A 126 6.23 8.99 -8.68
C GLU A 126 7.56 9.74 -8.80
N HIS A 127 7.59 11.03 -8.42
CA HIS A 127 8.79 11.87 -8.42
C HIS A 127 9.44 11.97 -7.03
N LEU A 128 8.91 11.26 -6.03
CA LEU A 128 9.31 11.36 -4.62
C LEU A 128 9.29 12.79 -4.09
N LEU A 129 8.36 13.61 -4.57
CA LEU A 129 8.16 14.94 -4.02
C LEU A 129 7.29 14.83 -2.75
N TRP A 130 7.57 15.70 -1.77
CA TRP A 130 6.83 15.70 -0.52
C TRP A 130 5.65 16.68 -0.53
N ASN A 131 5.40 17.37 -1.65
CA ASN A 131 4.42 18.44 -1.75
C ASN A 131 3.01 17.99 -1.35
N HIS A 132 2.55 16.84 -1.86
CA HIS A 132 1.23 16.31 -1.54
C HIS A 132 1.11 15.91 -0.07
N GLN A 133 2.14 15.29 0.49
CA GLN A 133 2.16 14.89 1.90
C GLN A 133 2.20 16.11 2.83
N ILE A 134 3.06 17.08 2.54
CA ILE A 134 3.18 18.34 3.29
C ILE A 134 1.84 19.08 3.26
N GLN A 135 1.22 19.25 2.09
CA GLN A 135 -0.06 19.93 1.97
C GLN A 135 -1.17 19.24 2.77
N ASN A 136 -1.20 17.90 2.76
CA ASN A 136 -2.14 17.09 3.56
C ASN A 136 -1.92 17.30 5.06
N ILE A 137 -0.67 17.30 5.55
CA ILE A 137 -0.35 17.54 6.96
C ILE A 137 -0.72 18.97 7.36
N VAL A 138 -0.31 19.97 6.58
CA VAL A 138 -0.63 21.40 6.82
C VAL A 138 -2.13 21.59 6.91
N THR A 139 -2.90 21.04 5.95
CA THR A 139 -4.36 21.16 5.94
C THR A 139 -4.99 20.55 7.19
N LYS A 140 -4.52 19.39 7.64
CA LYS A 140 -4.99 18.76 8.88
C LYS A 140 -4.66 19.61 10.11
N ALA A 141 -3.43 20.09 10.21
CA ALA A 141 -2.98 20.93 11.31
C ALA A 141 -3.76 22.25 11.37
N SER A 142 -3.95 22.94 10.23
CA SER A 142 -4.72 24.18 10.14
C SER A 142 -6.18 23.99 10.57
N LYS A 143 -6.82 22.87 10.21
CA LYS A 143 -8.17 22.54 10.69
C LYS A 143 -8.20 22.37 12.22
N GLY A 144 -7.23 21.66 12.78
CA GLY A 144 -7.09 21.49 14.24
C GLY A 144 -6.89 22.82 14.96
N ILE A 145 -5.97 23.66 14.47
CA ILE A 145 -5.72 25.01 15.00
C ILE A 145 -6.97 25.88 14.91
N GLY A 146 -7.68 25.84 13.78
CA GLY A 146 -8.93 26.57 13.59
C GLY A 146 -9.99 26.16 14.61
N MET A 147 -10.12 24.86 14.89
CA MET A 147 -11.03 24.33 15.90
C MET A 147 -10.63 24.77 17.31
N MET A 148 -9.35 24.66 17.68
CA MET A 148 -8.84 25.13 18.97
C MET A 148 -9.09 26.63 19.16
N ARG A 149 -8.87 27.45 18.12
CA ARG A 149 -9.12 28.89 18.16
C ARG A 149 -10.60 29.21 18.43
N ARG A 150 -11.53 28.44 17.85
CA ARG A 150 -12.98 28.61 18.08
C ARG A 150 -13.41 28.18 19.49
N ILE A 151 -12.80 27.11 20.02
CA ILE A 151 -13.17 26.57 21.33
C ILE A 151 -12.49 27.36 22.46
N LYS A 152 -11.39 28.09 22.19
CA LYS A 152 -10.65 28.91 23.16
C LYS A 152 -11.55 29.75 24.09
N GLN A 153 -12.64 30.32 23.58
CA GLN A 153 -13.56 31.15 24.37
C GLN A 153 -14.41 30.37 25.39
N PHE A 154 -14.50 29.05 25.23
CA PHE A 154 -15.27 28.15 26.08
C PHE A 154 -14.39 27.31 27.02
N VAL A 155 -13.06 27.39 26.90
CA VAL A 155 -12.13 26.68 27.79
C VAL A 155 -11.79 27.57 29.00
N PRO A 156 -12.05 27.12 30.25
CA PRO A 156 -11.68 27.88 31.43
C PRO A 156 -10.16 28.07 31.51
N LYS A 157 -9.72 29.31 31.81
CA LYS A 157 -8.28 29.62 32.00
C LYS A 157 -7.60 28.80 33.09
N SER A 158 -8.37 28.23 34.02
CA SER A 158 -7.86 27.36 35.10
C SER A 158 -7.40 25.97 34.63
N THR A 159 -7.68 25.59 33.38
CA THR A 159 -7.37 24.27 32.81
C THR A 159 -6.36 24.35 31.67
N LEU A 160 -5.87 25.55 31.35
CA LEU A 160 -4.80 25.85 30.40
C LEU A 160 -3.47 25.98 31.15
#